data_AF-K1TMK0-F1
#
_entry.id   AF-K1TMK0-F1
#
_cell.length_a   1.000
_cell.length_b   1.000
_cell.length_c   1.000
_cell.angle_alpha   90.00
_cell.angle_beta   90.00
_cell.angle_gamma   90.00
#
_symmetry.space_group_name_H-M   'P 1'
#
loop_
_entity.id
_entity.type
_entity.pdbx_description
1 polymer ?
#
loop_
_entity_poly.entity_id
_entity_poly.type
_entity_poly.pdbx_seq_one_letter_code
_entity_poly.pdbx_strand_id
1 'polypeptide(L)'
;MSKYRFNISDYHAIENADILVDGITVLAGPNGSGKSTISKWLYYMVDVATRFDEYVGKGVNDEFKHSLQILARAIREIWGYRSSRSEILTLSANIDALKKEINVGAAVDEVAEKYNSIVAEFTEQVRPEFLSDDVFVLRKVRVINYLKQLIEDSDNIETFDNFEKKMFQQTD
;
A
#
# COMPACT_ATOMS: atom_id res chain seq x y z
N MET A 1 -16.93 2.31 -36.96
CA MET A 1 -15.67 2.59 -36.24
C MET A 1 -15.91 3.76 -35.31
N SER A 2 -15.40 3.69 -34.08
CA SER A 2 -15.44 4.79 -33.11
C SER A 2 -14.42 5.87 -33.49
N LYS A 3 -14.81 7.14 -33.39
CA LYS A 3 -13.91 8.28 -33.57
C LYS A 3 -13.58 8.87 -32.20
N TYR A 4 -12.31 9.18 -31.98
CA TYR A 4 -11.85 9.78 -30.71
C TYR A 4 -11.21 11.13 -30.99
N ARG A 5 -11.50 12.12 -30.16
CA ARG A 5 -10.89 13.45 -30.24
C ARG A 5 -10.18 13.74 -28.93
N PHE A 6 -8.90 14.09 -29.02
CA PHE A 6 -8.06 14.39 -27.86
C PHE A 6 -7.54 15.82 -27.98
N ASN A 7 -7.65 16.56 -26.88
CA ASN A 7 -7.05 17.89 -26.76
C ASN A 7 -5.90 17.82 -25.75
N ILE A 8 -4.74 18.33 -26.15
CA ILE A 8 -3.55 18.43 -25.31
C ILE A 8 -3.09 19.89 -25.36
N SER A 9 -2.93 20.49 -24.19
CA SER A 9 -2.43 21.86 -24.04
C SER A 9 -1.34 21.92 -22.97
N ASP A 10 -0.37 22.81 -23.14
CA ASP A 10 0.68 23.12 -22.18
C ASP A 10 1.43 21.89 -21.63
N TYR A 11 1.73 20.92 -22.51
CA TYR A 11 2.38 19.66 -22.12
C TYR A 11 3.68 19.42 -22.90
N HIS A 12 4.81 19.49 -22.19
CA HIS A 12 6.15 19.30 -22.76
C HIS A 12 6.40 20.21 -23.99
N ALA A 13 6.50 19.61 -25.18
CA ALA A 13 6.75 20.30 -26.44
C ALA A 13 5.45 20.73 -27.17
N ILE A 14 4.28 20.52 -26.55
CA ILE A 14 2.96 20.81 -27.12
C ILE A 14 2.40 22.03 -26.42
N GLU A 15 2.29 23.13 -27.16
CA GLU A 15 1.54 24.32 -26.72
C GLU A 15 0.03 24.04 -26.79
N ASN A 16 -0.47 23.65 -27.97
CA ASN A 16 -1.85 23.20 -28.17
C ASN A 16 -1.91 22.17 -29.30
N ALA A 17 -2.69 21.09 -29.12
CA ALA A 17 -2.98 20.09 -30.13
C ALA A 17 -4.40 19.55 -29.99
N ASP A 18 -5.12 19.49 -31.10
CA ASP A 18 -6.45 18.90 -31.23
C ASP A 18 -6.35 17.76 -32.26
N ILE A 19 -6.52 16.53 -31.79
CA ILE A 19 -6.17 15.32 -32.52
C ILE A 19 -7.42 14.47 -32.70
N LEU A 20 -7.84 14.29 -33.95
CA LEU A 20 -8.88 13.35 -34.33
C LEU A 20 -8.23 12.00 -34.71
N VAL A 21 -8.61 10.94 -34.01
CA VAL A 21 -8.26 9.56 -34.32
C VAL A 21 -9.46 8.88 -34.96
N ASP A 22 -9.34 8.57 -36.25
CA ASP A 22 -10.37 7.93 -37.09
C ASP A 22 -9.73 6.78 -37.88
N GLY A 23 -9.65 5.61 -37.25
CA GLY A 23 -8.90 4.47 -37.80
C GLY A 23 -7.37 4.68 -37.74
N ILE A 24 -6.65 4.20 -38.75
CA ILE A 24 -5.20 4.39 -38.85
C ILE A 24 -4.92 5.88 -39.14
N THR A 25 -4.36 6.57 -38.16
CA THR A 25 -4.06 8.00 -38.22
C THR A 25 -2.54 8.20 -38.25
N VAL A 26 -2.04 8.96 -39.23
CA VAL A 26 -0.60 9.22 -39.41
C VAL A 26 -0.23 10.58 -38.83
N LEU A 27 0.77 10.59 -37.95
CA LEU A 27 1.34 11.82 -37.39
C LEU A 27 2.61 12.20 -38.17
N ALA A 28 2.56 13.30 -38.94
CA ALA A 28 3.66 13.73 -39.81
C ALA A 28 4.06 15.20 -39.56
N GLY A 29 5.29 15.56 -39.93
CA GLY A 29 5.83 16.92 -39.81
C GLY A 29 7.34 16.92 -39.47
N PRO A 30 8.03 18.06 -39.62
CA PRO A 30 9.48 18.13 -39.39
C PRO A 30 9.86 18.02 -37.90
N ASN A 31 9.01 18.48 -36.97
CA ASN A 31 9.32 18.51 -35.54
C ASN A 31 9.25 17.11 -34.89
N GLY A 32 10.40 16.50 -34.61
CA GLY A 32 10.49 15.16 -33.98
C GLY A 32 9.97 15.09 -32.54
N SER A 33 10.22 16.13 -31.74
CA SER A 33 9.87 16.21 -30.32
C SER A 33 8.36 16.17 -30.08
N GLY A 34 7.60 17.07 -30.71
CA GLY A 34 6.14 17.12 -30.58
C GLY A 34 5.47 15.82 -31.05
N LYS A 35 5.93 15.23 -32.15
CA LYS A 35 5.42 13.94 -32.64
C LYS A 35 5.61 12.84 -31.59
N SER A 36 6.81 12.75 -31.02
CA SER A 36 7.13 11.73 -30.02
C SER A 36 6.36 11.96 -28.71
N THR A 37 6.16 13.22 -28.31
CA THR A 37 5.35 13.59 -27.14
C THR A 37 3.91 13.14 -27.27
N ILE A 38 3.26 13.43 -28.41
CA ILE A 38 1.88 13.00 -28.68
C ILE A 38 1.75 11.47 -28.67
N SER A 39 2.64 10.77 -29.38
CA SER A 39 2.59 9.30 -29.44
C SER A 39 2.80 8.66 -28.07
N LYS A 40 3.74 9.16 -27.27
CA LYS A 40 3.97 8.67 -25.90
C LYS A 40 2.78 8.96 -24.99
N TRP A 41 2.21 10.16 -25.09
CA TRP A 41 1.04 10.54 -24.30
C TRP A 41 -0.13 9.60 -24.59
N LEU A 42 -0.45 9.37 -25.88
CA LEU A 42 -1.54 8.48 -26.26
C LEU A 42 -1.29 7.03 -25.82
N TYR A 43 -0.05 6.54 -25.98
CA TYR A 43 0.34 5.22 -25.49
C TYR A 43 0.11 5.07 -23.99
N TYR A 44 0.63 6.00 -23.17
CA TYR A 44 0.48 5.92 -21.72
C TYR A 44 -0.97 6.10 -21.26
N MET A 45 -1.77 6.93 -21.93
CA MET A 45 -3.20 7.04 -21.62
C MET A 45 -3.90 5.69 -21.80
N VAL A 46 -3.63 4.97 -22.88
CA VAL A 46 -4.22 3.64 -23.13
C VAL A 46 -3.65 2.58 -22.20
N ASP A 47 -2.34 2.56 -21.97
CA ASP A 47 -1.67 1.60 -21.08
C ASP A 47 -2.19 1.75 -19.63
N VAL A 48 -2.25 2.98 -19.11
CA VAL A 48 -2.80 3.24 -17.77
C VAL A 48 -4.29 2.92 -17.70
N ALA A 49 -5.08 3.27 -18.72
CA ALA A 49 -6.51 2.97 -18.71
C ALA A 49 -6.80 1.45 -18.74
N THR A 50 -5.98 0.68 -19.46
CA THR A 50 -6.17 -0.77 -19.58
C THR A 50 -5.59 -1.56 -18.40
N ARG A 51 -4.61 -0.99 -17.68
CA ARG A 51 -3.91 -1.63 -16.55
C ARG A 51 -4.06 -0.85 -15.25
N PHE A 52 -5.12 -0.04 -15.15
CA PHE A 52 -5.39 0.79 -13.99
C PHE A 52 -5.41 -0.04 -12.71
N ASP A 53 -6.16 -1.14 -12.71
CA ASP A 53 -6.29 -2.04 -11.56
C ASP A 53 -4.97 -2.69 -11.16
N GLU A 54 -4.10 -3.00 -12.14
CA GLU A 54 -2.76 -3.52 -11.86
C GLU A 54 -1.89 -2.47 -11.16
N TYR A 55 -1.90 -1.23 -11.65
CA TYR A 55 -1.11 -0.13 -11.07
C TYR A 55 -1.59 0.25 -9.67
N VAL A 56 -2.89 0.45 -9.51
CA VAL A 56 -3.50 0.79 -8.22
C VAL A 56 -3.37 -0.38 -7.27
N GLY A 57 -3.70 -1.60 -7.71
CA GLY A 57 -3.61 -2.79 -6.89
C GLY A 57 -2.19 -3.07 -6.41
N LYS A 58 -1.17 -2.84 -7.26
CA LYS A 58 0.23 -2.93 -6.84
C LYS A 58 0.57 -1.92 -5.74
N GLY A 59 0.15 -0.65 -5.91
CA GLY A 59 0.37 0.39 -4.90
C GLY A 59 -0.25 0.04 -3.55
N VAL A 60 -1.52 -0.38 -3.56
CA VAL A 60 -2.24 -0.81 -2.34
C VAL A 60 -1.57 -2.04 -1.69
N ASN A 61 -1.18 -3.02 -2.50
CA ASN A 61 -0.50 -4.21 -2.02
C ASN A 61 0.89 -3.91 -1.41
N ASP A 62 1.61 -2.92 -1.94
CA ASP A 62 2.88 -2.45 -1.38
C ASP A 62 2.68 -1.81 0.01
N GLU A 63 1.58 -1.06 0.21
CA GLU A 63 1.19 -0.51 1.52
C GLU A 63 0.85 -1.61 2.53
N PHE A 64 0.04 -2.61 2.15
CA PHE A 64 -0.23 -3.77 3.02
C PHE A 64 1.07 -4.49 3.42
N LYS A 65 1.97 -4.70 2.47
CA LYS A 65 3.26 -5.34 2.72
C LYS A 65 4.13 -4.52 3.68
N HIS A 66 4.13 -3.20 3.54
CA HIS A 66 4.83 -2.31 4.47
C HIS A 66 4.26 -2.42 5.88
N SER A 67 2.93 -2.35 6.03
CA SER A 67 2.25 -2.48 7.31
C SER A 67 2.54 -3.84 7.98
N LEU A 68 2.41 -4.94 7.24
CA LEU A 68 2.72 -6.29 7.74
C LEU A 68 4.20 -6.45 8.16
N GLN A 69 5.13 -5.66 7.61
CA GLN A 69 6.52 -5.64 8.09
C GLN A 69 6.65 -4.94 9.43
N ILE A 70 5.91 -3.86 9.65
CA ILE A 70 5.87 -3.12 10.92
C ILE A 70 5.28 -4.00 12.02
N LEU A 71 4.14 -4.65 11.76
CA LEU A 71 3.51 -5.58 12.72
C LEU A 71 4.47 -6.71 13.11
N ALA A 72 5.15 -7.33 12.13
CA ALA A 72 6.14 -8.37 12.39
C ALA A 72 7.37 -7.88 13.20
N ARG A 73 7.74 -6.60 13.11
CA ARG A 73 8.79 -6.01 13.95
C ARG A 73 8.29 -5.82 15.38
N ALA A 74 7.07 -5.32 15.56
CA ALA A 74 6.46 -5.16 16.88
C ALA A 74 6.32 -6.50 17.62
N ILE A 75 5.83 -7.55 16.95
CA ILE A 75 5.78 -8.91 17.52
C ILE A 75 7.16 -9.35 18.00
N ARG A 76 8.19 -9.26 17.15
CA ARG A 76 9.54 -9.66 17.52
C ARG A 76 10.12 -8.86 18.68
N GLU A 77 9.80 -7.57 18.79
CA GLU A 77 10.30 -6.72 19.88
C GLU A 77 9.67 -7.09 21.24
N ILE A 78 8.37 -7.38 21.25
CA ILE A 78 7.64 -7.76 22.48
C ILE A 78 8.10 -9.11 22.98
N TRP A 79 8.03 -10.14 22.14
CA TRP A 79 8.28 -11.51 22.56
C TRP A 79 9.74 -11.97 22.43
N GLY A 80 10.59 -11.18 21.76
CA GLY A 80 11.99 -11.51 21.56
C GLY A 80 12.17 -12.91 20.95
N TYR A 81 13.17 -13.65 21.42
CA TYR A 81 13.42 -15.05 21.05
C TYR A 81 12.69 -16.05 22.00
N ARG A 82 11.83 -15.57 22.91
CA ARG A 82 11.15 -16.42 23.92
C ARG A 82 9.87 -17.08 23.39
N SER A 83 9.60 -17.00 22.08
CA SER A 83 8.35 -17.44 21.45
C SER A 83 8.18 -18.97 21.44
N SER A 84 7.74 -19.54 22.56
CA SER A 84 7.21 -20.91 22.64
C SER A 84 5.67 -20.97 22.61
N ARG A 85 4.97 -19.82 22.60
CA ARG A 85 3.52 -19.76 22.44
C ARG A 85 3.13 -20.05 20.99
N SER A 86 2.27 -21.04 20.81
CA SER A 86 1.79 -21.48 19.49
C SER A 86 1.06 -20.37 18.72
N GLU A 87 0.28 -19.54 19.40
CA GLU A 87 -0.51 -18.45 18.79
C GLU A 87 0.38 -17.40 18.10
N ILE A 88 1.49 -17.02 18.73
CA ILE A 88 2.45 -16.04 18.17
C ILE A 88 3.14 -16.59 16.92
N LEU A 89 3.47 -17.88 16.95
CA LEU A 89 4.03 -18.58 15.79
C LEU A 89 3.03 -18.59 14.64
N THR A 90 1.74 -18.80 14.95
CA THR A 90 0.64 -18.73 13.98
C THR A 90 0.50 -17.32 13.39
N LEU A 91 0.42 -16.27 14.22
CA LEU A 91 0.29 -14.89 13.73
C LEU A 91 1.49 -14.48 12.85
N SER A 92 2.70 -14.83 13.28
CA SER A 92 3.92 -14.57 12.49
C SER A 92 3.90 -15.31 11.15
N ALA A 93 3.45 -16.58 11.15
CA ALA A 93 3.32 -17.37 9.94
C ALA A 93 2.22 -16.83 9.01
N ASN A 94 1.10 -16.36 9.55
CA ASN A 94 0.01 -15.74 8.79
C ASN A 94 0.48 -14.45 8.09
N ILE A 95 1.25 -13.61 8.80
CA ILE A 95 1.89 -12.43 8.22
C ILE A 95 2.81 -12.80 7.04
N ASP A 96 3.66 -13.80 7.22
CA ASP A 96 4.59 -14.24 6.18
C ASP A 96 3.89 -14.91 4.99
N ALA A 97 2.79 -15.64 5.25
CA ALA A 97 1.95 -16.22 4.22
C ALA A 97 1.30 -15.11 3.36
N LEU A 98 0.66 -14.12 4.00
CA LEU A 98 0.01 -13.03 3.27
C LEU A 98 1.01 -12.21 2.45
N LYS A 99 2.22 -11.94 2.97
CA LYS A 99 3.28 -11.30 2.18
C LYS A 99 3.65 -12.09 0.93
N LYS A 100 3.65 -13.42 0.99
CA LYS A 100 3.93 -14.27 -0.18
C LYS A 100 2.80 -14.22 -1.19
N GLU A 101 1.55 -14.26 -0.74
CA GLU A 101 0.37 -14.11 -1.58
C GLU A 101 0.37 -12.77 -2.34
N ILE A 102 0.69 -11.67 -1.64
CA ILE A 102 0.86 -10.35 -2.24
C ILE A 102 1.92 -10.39 -3.35
N ASN A 103 3.09 -11.01 -3.11
CA ASN A 103 4.17 -11.08 -4.10
C ASN A 103 3.80 -11.87 -5.36
N VAL A 104 2.83 -12.79 -5.29
CA VAL A 104 2.35 -13.55 -6.45
C VAL A 104 1.11 -12.92 -7.11
N GLY A 105 0.71 -11.72 -6.68
CA GLY A 105 -0.35 -10.95 -7.31
C GLY A 105 -1.76 -11.28 -6.81
N ALA A 106 -1.92 -11.59 -5.52
CA ALA A 106 -3.24 -11.74 -4.91
C ALA A 106 -4.10 -10.48 -5.10
N ALA A 107 -5.41 -10.70 -5.25
CA ALA A 107 -6.38 -9.62 -5.42
C ALA A 107 -6.47 -8.76 -4.15
N VAL A 108 -6.62 -7.44 -4.32
CA VAL A 108 -6.61 -6.48 -3.21
C VAL A 108 -7.68 -6.79 -2.16
N ASP A 109 -8.88 -7.17 -2.59
CA ASP A 109 -9.99 -7.47 -1.68
C ASP A 109 -9.69 -8.69 -0.79
N GLU A 110 -9.11 -9.74 -1.37
CA GLU A 110 -8.67 -10.93 -0.61
C GLU A 110 -7.54 -10.60 0.38
N VAL A 111 -6.61 -9.74 -0.04
CA VAL A 111 -5.52 -9.26 0.82
C VAL A 111 -6.07 -8.44 1.98
N ALA A 112 -7.03 -7.56 1.72
CA ALA A 112 -7.66 -6.70 2.72
C ALA A 112 -8.38 -7.51 3.80
N GLU A 113 -9.16 -8.54 3.41
CA GLU A 113 -9.84 -9.43 4.36
C GLU A 113 -8.86 -10.13 5.29
N LYS A 114 -7.80 -10.74 4.74
CA LYS A 114 -6.77 -11.43 5.53
C LYS A 114 -5.97 -10.46 6.39
N TYR A 115 -5.65 -9.28 5.86
CA TYR A 115 -4.96 -8.23 6.61
C TYR A 115 -5.77 -7.78 7.84
N ASN A 116 -7.07 -7.55 7.68
CA ASN A 116 -7.94 -7.16 8.79
C ASN A 116 -8.00 -8.23 9.88
N SER A 117 -8.04 -9.51 9.49
CA SER A 117 -7.96 -10.64 10.43
C SER A 117 -6.64 -10.64 11.20
N ILE A 118 -5.51 -10.47 10.50
CA ILE A 118 -4.17 -10.38 11.13
C ILE A 118 -4.07 -9.19 12.09
N VAL A 119 -4.65 -8.05 11.72
CA VAL A 119 -4.65 -6.84 12.55
C VAL A 119 -5.47 -7.05 13.84
N ALA A 120 -6.62 -7.70 13.73
CA ALA A 120 -7.44 -8.06 14.89
C ALA A 120 -6.68 -9.02 15.82
N GLU A 121 -6.14 -10.10 15.26
CA GLU A 121 -5.34 -11.10 16.00
C GLU A 121 -4.10 -10.46 16.66
N PHE A 122 -3.41 -9.57 15.93
CA PHE A 122 -2.29 -8.79 16.46
C PHE A 122 -2.73 -8.00 17.70
N THR A 123 -3.84 -7.29 17.63
CA THR A 123 -4.31 -6.45 18.74
C THR A 123 -4.67 -7.29 19.96
N GLU A 124 -5.39 -8.41 19.76
CA GLU A 124 -5.77 -9.33 20.83
C GLU A 124 -4.56 -9.95 21.54
N GLN A 125 -3.54 -10.36 20.78
CA GLN A 125 -2.36 -11.03 21.35
C GLN A 125 -1.33 -10.06 21.92
N VAL A 126 -1.10 -8.93 21.25
CA VAL A 126 -0.05 -7.97 21.60
C VAL A 126 -0.42 -7.13 22.81
N ARG A 127 -1.67 -6.67 22.90
CA ARG A 127 -2.13 -5.79 23.96
C ARG A 127 -1.85 -6.33 25.38
N PRO A 128 -2.25 -7.55 25.76
CA PRO A 128 -1.99 -8.07 27.11
C PRO A 128 -0.51 -8.15 27.44
N GLU A 129 0.32 -8.54 26.46
CA GLU A 129 1.76 -8.72 26.65
C GLU A 129 2.48 -7.37 26.71
N PHE A 130 2.07 -6.41 25.88
CA PHE A 130 2.54 -5.03 25.95
C PHE A 130 2.21 -4.38 27.30
N LEU A 131 1.04 -4.67 27.86
CA LEU A 131 0.62 -4.15 29.18
C LEU A 131 1.28 -4.89 30.35
N SER A 132 1.80 -6.11 30.15
CA SER A 132 2.46 -6.87 31.21
C SER A 132 3.69 -6.16 31.79
N ASP A 133 3.96 -6.38 33.08
CA ASP A 133 5.15 -5.85 33.77
C ASP A 133 6.44 -6.58 33.34
N ASP A 134 6.32 -7.74 32.69
CA ASP A 134 7.44 -8.56 32.22
C ASP A 134 8.16 -7.96 30.99
N VAL A 135 7.52 -7.02 30.29
CA VAL A 135 8.11 -6.33 29.14
C VAL A 135 8.79 -5.05 29.58
N PHE A 136 10.10 -4.97 29.35
CA PHE A 136 10.89 -3.77 29.64
C PHE A 136 10.30 -2.50 28.98
N VAL A 137 10.24 -1.41 29.73
CA VAL A 137 9.73 -0.10 29.26
C VAL A 137 10.37 0.34 27.93
N LEU A 138 11.68 0.14 27.77
CA LEU A 138 12.39 0.47 26.52
C LEU A 138 11.87 -0.32 25.30
N ARG A 139 11.43 -1.57 25.48
CA ARG A 139 10.81 -2.37 24.41
C ARG A 139 9.43 -1.82 24.07
N LYS A 140 8.64 -1.47 25.08
CA LYS A 140 7.32 -0.82 24.89
C LYS A 140 7.45 0.45 24.06
N VAL A 141 8.44 1.31 24.36
CA VAL A 141 8.74 2.53 23.57
C VAL A 141 9.08 2.20 22.12
N ARG A 142 9.93 1.20 21.87
CA ARG A 142 10.29 0.80 20.49
C ARG A 142 9.11 0.27 19.70
N VAL A 143 8.27 -0.54 20.32
CA VAL A 143 7.03 -1.04 19.72
C VAL A 143 6.14 0.13 19.30
N ILE A 144 5.90 1.09 20.20
CA ILE A 144 5.12 2.29 19.86
C ILE A 144 5.73 3.04 18.68
N ASN A 145 7.05 3.22 18.65
CA ASN A 145 7.74 3.88 17.53
C ASN A 145 7.62 3.12 16.20
N TYR A 146 7.51 1.79 16.24
CA TYR A 146 7.17 1.01 15.04
C TYR A 146 5.73 1.27 14.62
N LEU A 147 4.79 1.15 15.55
CA LEU A 147 3.36 1.31 15.28
C LEU A 147 2.97 2.72 14.80
N LYS A 148 3.70 3.76 15.23
CA LYS A 148 3.54 5.13 14.70
C LYS A 148 3.67 5.22 13.19
N GLN A 149 4.48 4.36 12.56
CA GLN A 149 4.67 4.37 11.11
C GLN A 149 3.43 3.91 10.33
N LEU A 150 2.43 3.35 11.01
CA LEU A 150 1.16 2.93 10.41
C LEU A 150 0.12 4.04 10.33
N ILE A 151 0.35 5.19 10.95
CA ILE A 151 -0.64 6.26 11.09
C ILE A 151 -0.01 7.59 10.67
N GLU A 152 -0.61 8.27 9.69
CA GLU A 152 -0.09 9.55 9.17
C GLU A 152 0.02 10.63 10.27
N ASP A 153 -0.98 10.74 11.15
CA ASP A 153 -1.00 11.69 12.27
C ASP A 153 -0.50 11.06 13.60
N SER A 154 0.74 10.59 13.63
CA SER A 154 1.27 9.81 14.76
C SER A 154 1.75 10.61 15.98
N ASP A 155 1.72 11.94 15.94
CA ASP A 155 2.31 12.82 16.96
C ASP A 155 1.80 12.56 18.39
N ASN A 156 0.52 12.19 18.53
CA ASN A 156 -0.13 11.95 19.83
C ASN A 156 -0.19 10.47 20.26
N ILE A 157 0.51 9.56 19.57
CA ILE A 157 0.51 8.13 19.90
C ILE A 157 1.61 7.84 20.92
N GLU A 158 1.30 7.90 22.20
CA GLU A 158 2.26 7.59 23.27
C GLU A 158 1.99 6.24 23.93
N THR A 159 0.78 5.70 23.77
CA THR A 159 0.31 4.48 24.40
C THR A 159 -0.31 3.53 23.37
N PHE A 160 -0.41 2.25 23.73
CA PHE A 160 -1.07 1.26 22.89
C PHE A 160 -2.57 1.58 22.71
N ASP A 161 -3.23 2.10 23.75
CA ASP A 161 -4.63 2.52 23.67
C ASP A 161 -4.84 3.69 22.70
N ASN A 162 -3.91 4.65 22.62
CA ASN A 162 -3.97 5.74 21.65
C ASN A 162 -3.79 5.21 20.22
N PHE A 163 -2.89 4.25 20.04
CA PHE A 163 -2.68 3.57 18.76
C PHE A 163 -3.94 2.80 18.33
N GLU A 164 -4.48 1.94 19.20
CA GLU A 164 -5.66 1.12 18.95
C GLU A 164 -6.86 2.00 18.57
N LYS A 165 -7.13 3.04 19.36
CA LYS A 165 -8.17 4.02 19.03
C LYS A 165 -7.96 4.64 17.65
N LYS A 166 -6.78 5.17 17.35
CA LYS A 166 -6.54 5.81 16.04
C LYS A 166 -6.61 4.83 14.86
N MET A 167 -6.18 3.59 15.05
CA MET A 167 -6.17 2.61 13.97
C MET A 167 -7.57 2.08 13.65
N PHE A 168 -8.46 1.97 14.65
CA PHE A 168 -9.82 1.47 14.47
C PHE A 168 -10.90 2.57 14.39
N GLN A 169 -10.58 3.85 14.70
CA GLN A 169 -11.50 5.00 14.56
C GLN A 169 -11.76 5.45 13.10
N GLN A 170 -11.27 4.73 12.09
CA GLN A 170 -11.61 5.02 10.69
C GLN A 170 -12.88 4.32 10.20
N THR A 171 -13.76 3.87 11.09
CA THR A 171 -14.91 3.01 10.74
C THR A 171 -16.25 3.47 11.31
N ASP A 172 -16.53 4.78 11.27
CA ASP A 172 -17.88 5.34 11.42
C ASP A 172 -18.26 6.20 10.20
#